data_AF-A0A1Y6CVP4-F1
#
_entry.id   AF-A0A1Y6CVP4-F1
#
_cell.length_a   1.000
_cell.length_b   1.000
_cell.length_c   1.000
_cell.angle_alpha   90.00
_cell.angle_beta   90.00
_cell.angle_gamma   90.00
#
_symmetry.space_group_name_H-M   'P 1'
#
loop_
_entity.id
_entity.type
_entity.pdbx_description
1 polymer ?
#
loop_
_entity_poly.entity_id
_entity_poly.type
_entity_poly.pdbx_seq_one_letter_code
_entity_poly.pdbx_strand_id
1 'polypeptide(L)'
;MDSLPHALLAELIDPGPCTPREAEVVRLLCEGRPVKGIARRLGCTPKTVSTHLEHVRFKLGAHSPVQVALIAVAEGMVRVSRRAAGVLFALAMGWQALDNDALRPRAARHHRAGARVAQTWVRAGAGRAA
;
A
#
# COMPACT_ATOMS: atom_id res chain seq x y z
N MET A 1 -9.47 -20.13 2.13
CA MET A 1 -8.02 -20.38 2.12
C MET A 1 -7.39 -19.71 0.91
N ASP A 2 -7.40 -18.38 0.84
CA ASP A 2 -6.61 -17.59 -0.15
C ASP A 2 -6.38 -16.16 0.38
N SER A 3 -5.97 -16.06 1.65
CA SER A 3 -5.74 -14.79 2.34
C SER A 3 -4.29 -14.35 2.19
N LEU A 4 -3.91 -13.82 1.03
CA LEU A 4 -2.67 -13.05 0.87
C LEU A 4 -2.90 -11.80 0.00
N PRO A 5 -3.00 -10.64 0.66
CA PRO A 5 -2.15 -9.51 0.25
C PRO A 5 -1.32 -8.88 1.40
N HIS A 6 -1.45 -9.35 2.65
CA HIS A 6 -0.84 -8.73 3.85
C HIS A 6 0.52 -9.31 4.27
N ALA A 7 1.21 -10.02 3.36
CA ALA A 7 2.52 -10.58 3.66
C ALA A 7 3.47 -10.29 2.51
N LEU A 8 3.84 -9.01 2.38
CA LEU A 8 5.24 -8.76 2.11
C LEU A 8 6.01 -9.47 3.23
N LEU A 9 6.69 -10.58 2.92
CA LEU A 9 7.56 -11.28 3.88
C LEU A 9 8.81 -10.41 4.10
N ALA A 10 8.59 -9.27 4.72
CA ALA A 10 9.52 -8.20 4.99
C ALA A 10 10.39 -8.59 6.18
N GLU A 11 11.67 -8.82 5.92
CA GLU A 11 12.66 -9.04 6.97
C GLU A 11 13.54 -7.80 7.08
N LEU A 12 13.64 -7.23 8.29
CA LEU A 12 14.50 -6.08 8.52
C LEU A 12 15.96 -6.57 8.63
N ILE A 13 16.85 -6.03 7.79
CA ILE A 13 18.28 -6.39 7.77
C ILE A 13 19.09 -5.34 8.55
N ASP A 14 18.88 -4.06 8.22
CA ASP A 14 19.52 -2.91 8.88
C ASP A 14 18.44 -1.86 9.16
N PRO A 15 18.19 -1.47 10.43
CA PRO A 15 17.20 -0.44 10.76
C PRO A 15 17.58 0.97 10.26
N GLY A 16 18.81 1.19 9.79
CA GLY A 16 19.31 2.51 9.44
C GLY A 16 19.20 3.50 10.62
N PRO A 17 18.67 4.72 10.43
CA PRO A 17 18.56 5.71 11.51
C PRO A 17 17.42 5.45 12.51
N CYS A 18 16.67 4.35 12.34
CA CYS A 18 15.52 4.04 13.21
C CYS A 18 15.99 3.44 14.54
N THR A 19 15.30 3.82 15.62
CA THR A 19 15.39 3.11 16.91
C THR A 19 14.81 1.69 16.78
N PRO A 20 15.12 0.77 17.70
CA PRO A 20 14.57 -0.59 17.65
C PRO A 20 13.05 -0.62 17.52
N ARG A 21 12.36 0.24 18.26
CA ARG A 21 10.89 0.29 18.22
C ARG A 21 10.34 0.87 16.92
N GLU A 22 10.99 1.89 16.37
CA GLU A 22 10.63 2.44 15.07
C GLU A 22 10.86 1.43 13.95
N ALA A 23 11.95 0.66 14.04
CA ALA A 23 12.29 -0.37 13.08
C ALA A 23 11.27 -1.53 13.07
N GLU A 24 10.76 -1.93 14.25
CA GLU A 24 9.63 -2.85 14.35
C GLU A 24 8.37 -2.32 13.63
N VAL A 25 8.07 -1.04 13.80
CA VAL A 25 6.94 -0.37 13.13
C VAL A 25 7.15 -0.35 11.60
N VAL A 26 8.34 0.01 11.12
CA VAL A 26 8.69 0.01 9.69
C VAL A 26 8.54 -1.38 9.09
N ARG A 27 9.03 -2.43 9.77
CA ARG A 27 8.87 -3.81 9.29
C ARG A 27 7.40 -4.18 9.13
N LEU A 28 6.59 -3.95 10.16
CA LEU A 28 5.16 -4.28 10.15
C LEU A 28 4.38 -3.44 9.12
N LEU A 29 4.80 -2.20 8.88
CA LEU A 29 4.29 -1.35 7.81
C LEU A 29 4.62 -1.95 6.44
N CYS A 30 5.86 -2.39 6.23
CA CYS A 30 6.29 -3.04 4.99
C CYS A 30 5.57 -4.37 4.76
N GLU A 31 5.19 -5.11 5.81
CA GLU A 31 4.31 -6.29 5.69
C GLU A 31 2.92 -5.93 5.14
N GLY A 32 2.54 -4.64 5.10
CA GLY A 32 1.24 -4.17 4.64
C GLY A 32 0.20 -4.14 5.76
N ARG A 33 0.61 -4.09 7.03
CA ARG A 33 -0.34 -4.02 8.14
C ARG A 33 -0.90 -2.61 8.30
N PRO A 34 -2.21 -2.46 8.53
CA PRO A 34 -2.77 -1.16 8.89
C PRO A 34 -2.31 -0.73 10.29
N VAL A 35 -2.29 0.57 10.58
CA VAL A 35 -1.86 1.15 11.88
C VAL A 35 -2.50 0.46 13.09
N LYS A 36 -3.80 0.15 13.02
CA LYS A 36 -4.51 -0.59 14.08
C LYS A 36 -3.97 -2.01 14.28
N GLY A 37 -3.57 -2.67 13.20
CA GLY A 37 -2.96 -4.00 13.22
C GLY A 37 -1.55 -3.97 13.80
N ILE A 38 -0.75 -2.97 13.45
CA ILE A 38 0.57 -2.73 14.03
C ILE A 38 0.45 -2.50 15.54
N ALA A 39 -0.46 -1.61 15.96
CA ALA A 39 -0.70 -1.30 17.36
C ALA A 39 -1.05 -2.54 18.19
N ARG A 40 -1.97 -3.37 17.67
CA ARG A 40 -2.33 -4.65 18.29
C ARG A 40 -1.15 -5.61 18.42
N ARG A 41 -0.31 -5.70 17.38
CA ARG A 41 0.86 -6.59 17.37
C ARG A 41 1.92 -6.15 18.37
N LEU A 42 2.08 -4.84 18.55
CA LEU A 42 3.10 -4.24 19.40
C LEU A 42 2.63 -3.97 20.85
N GLY A 43 1.34 -4.22 21.15
CA GLY A 43 0.79 -4.00 22.49
C GLY A 43 0.68 -2.52 22.86
N CYS A 44 0.44 -1.64 21.89
CA CYS A 44 0.31 -0.19 22.12
C CYS A 44 -0.93 0.40 21.43
N THR A 45 -1.13 1.70 21.55
CA THR A 45 -2.27 2.38 20.92
C THR A 45 -1.99 2.75 19.46
N PRO A 46 -3.02 2.88 18.59
CA PRO A 46 -2.84 3.40 17.24
C PRO A 46 -2.15 4.78 17.20
N LYS A 47 -2.44 5.64 18.19
CA LYS A 47 -1.80 6.95 18.31
C LYS A 47 -0.29 6.84 18.54
N THR A 48 0.13 5.91 19.40
CA THR A 48 1.56 5.61 19.63
C THR A 48 2.26 5.18 18.34
N VAL A 49 1.62 4.31 17.54
CA VAL A 49 2.16 3.90 16.22
C VAL A 49 2.25 5.09 15.27
N SER A 50 1.22 5.95 15.21
CA SER A 50 1.26 7.17 14.39
C SER A 50 2.43 8.08 14.77
N THR A 51 2.72 8.24 16.06
CA THR A 51 3.88 9.01 16.54
C THR A 51 5.21 8.38 16.11
N HIS A 52 5.36 7.06 16.23
CA HIS A 52 6.55 6.38 15.70
C HIS A 52 6.70 6.61 14.18
N LEU A 53 5.60 6.55 13.41
CA LEU A 53 5.61 6.84 11.97
C LEU A 53 5.91 8.31 11.65
N GLU A 54 5.56 9.26 12.50
CA GLU A 54 5.97 10.67 12.37
C GLU A 54 7.49 10.81 12.51
N HIS A 55 8.08 10.19 13.55
CA HIS A 55 9.52 10.24 13.75
C HIS A 55 10.29 9.52 12.64
N VAL A 56 9.84 8.35 12.20
CA VAL A 56 10.43 7.64 11.07
C VAL A 56 10.36 8.49 9.80
N ARG A 57 9.21 9.11 9.51
CA ARG A 57 9.06 9.99 8.36
C ARG A 57 10.04 11.14 8.38
N PHE A 58 10.22 11.77 9.54
CA PHE A 58 11.21 12.83 9.72
C PHE A 58 12.63 12.33 9.45
N LYS A 59 13.01 11.18 10.02
CA LYS A 59 14.34 10.56 9.85
C LYS A 59 14.65 10.14 8.41
N LEU A 60 13.63 9.69 7.68
CA LEU A 60 13.76 9.19 6.31
C LEU A 60 13.42 10.23 5.24
N GLY A 61 13.05 11.45 5.61
CA GLY A 61 12.58 12.47 4.65
C GLY A 61 11.32 12.05 3.89
N ALA A 62 10.46 11.22 4.49
CA ALA A 62 9.27 10.68 3.85
C ALA A 62 8.01 11.49 4.18
N HIS A 63 7.14 11.69 3.20
CA HIS A 63 5.89 12.43 3.35
C HIS A 63 4.68 11.52 3.61
N SER A 64 4.78 10.22 3.30
CA SER A 64 3.72 9.24 3.52
C SER A 64 4.25 7.91 4.07
N PRO A 65 3.41 7.11 4.74
CA PRO A 65 3.79 5.75 5.15
C PRO A 65 4.17 4.85 3.97
N VAL A 66 3.57 5.05 2.80
CA VAL A 66 3.96 4.33 1.58
C VAL A 66 5.38 4.71 1.18
N GLN A 67 5.72 6.00 1.21
CA GLN A 67 7.07 6.46 0.91
C GLN A 67 8.10 5.92 1.91
N VAL A 68 7.74 5.79 3.20
CA VAL A 68 8.59 5.11 4.20
C VAL A 68 8.89 3.68 3.77
N ALA A 69 7.87 2.91 3.38
CA ALA A 69 8.05 1.53 2.95
C ALA A 69 8.92 1.43 1.68
N LEU A 70 8.75 2.35 0.73
CA LEU A 70 9.57 2.42 -0.48
C LEU A 70 11.03 2.73 -0.18
N ILE A 71 11.31 3.73 0.66
CA ILE A 71 12.67 4.08 1.07
C ILE A 71 13.31 2.93 1.83
N ALA A 72 12.60 2.30 2.77
CA ALA A 72 13.12 1.16 3.53
C ALA A 72 13.50 -0.02 2.63
N VAL A 73 12.77 -0.25 1.53
CA VAL A 73 13.14 -1.28 0.55
C VAL A 73 14.28 -0.83 -0.35
N ALA A 74 14.28 0.41 -0.81
CA ALA A 74 15.31 0.97 -1.70
C ALA A 74 16.69 1.01 -1.03
N GLU A 75 16.74 1.40 0.24
CA GLU A 75 17.96 1.46 1.07
C GLU A 75 18.35 0.09 1.65
N GLY A 76 17.64 -0.98 1.31
CA GLY A 76 17.95 -2.33 1.78
C GLY A 76 17.67 -2.57 3.27
N MET A 77 17.00 -1.65 3.96
CA MET A 77 16.60 -1.82 5.36
C MET A 77 15.68 -3.04 5.53
N VAL A 78 14.81 -3.28 4.55
CA VAL A 78 13.87 -4.39 4.54
C VAL A 78 14.03 -5.24 3.27
N ARG A 79 14.25 -6.54 3.45
CA ARG A 79 14.18 -7.52 2.37
C ARG A 79 12.73 -7.93 2.13
N VAL A 80 12.22 -7.64 0.95
CA VAL A 80 10.87 -8.03 0.50
C VAL A 80 10.92 -9.20 -0.46
N SER A 81 9.90 -10.05 -0.42
CA SER A 81 9.81 -11.20 -1.35
C SER A 81 9.70 -10.73 -2.81
N ARG A 82 10.24 -11.49 -3.77
CA ARG A 82 10.20 -11.10 -5.21
C ARG A 82 8.78 -10.85 -5.74
N ARG A 83 7.76 -11.53 -5.17
CA ARG A 83 6.35 -11.33 -5.55
C ARG A 83 5.80 -9.96 -5.13
N ALA A 84 6.35 -9.41 -4.06
CA ALA A 84 5.95 -8.15 -3.47
C ALA A 84 6.59 -6.92 -4.11
N ALA A 85 7.82 -7.07 -4.64
CA ALA A 85 8.58 -5.99 -5.26
C ALA A 85 7.81 -5.30 -6.39
N GLY A 86 7.04 -6.05 -7.18
CA GLY A 86 6.22 -5.49 -8.26
C GLY A 86 5.09 -4.56 -7.79
N VAL A 87 4.49 -4.82 -6.62
CA VAL A 87 3.41 -3.99 -6.06
C VAL A 87 3.96 -2.67 -5.55
N LEU A 88 5.08 -2.70 -4.83
CA LEU A 88 5.75 -1.49 -4.36
C LEU A 88 6.25 -0.64 -5.54
N PHE A 89 6.80 -1.27 -6.58
CA PHE A 89 7.19 -0.59 -7.81
C PHE A 89 5.99 0.11 -8.49
N ALA A 90 4.86 -0.57 -8.63
CA ALA A 90 3.65 0.02 -9.22
C ALA A 90 3.09 1.18 -8.37
N LEU A 91 3.12 1.06 -7.04
CA LEU A 91 2.70 2.14 -6.13
C LEU A 91 3.65 3.35 -6.16
N ALA A 92 4.95 3.12 -6.30
CA ALA A 92 5.97 4.17 -6.42
C ALA A 92 5.87 4.95 -7.73
N MET A 93 5.52 4.27 -8.83
CA MET A 93 5.53 4.85 -10.17
C MET A 93 4.23 5.58 -10.56
N GLY A 94 3.21 5.56 -9.71
CA GLY A 94 1.88 6.07 -10.04
C GLY A 94 1.21 5.16 -11.07
N TRP A 95 0.04 4.63 -10.72
CA TRP A 95 -0.71 3.63 -11.49
C TRP A 95 -1.19 4.06 -12.91
N GLN A 96 -0.67 5.14 -13.50
CA GLN A 96 -1.02 5.63 -14.84
C GLN A 96 -0.35 4.88 -16.00
N ALA A 97 0.62 4.00 -15.75
CA ALA A 97 1.36 3.28 -16.82
C ALA A 97 0.90 1.84 -17.08
N LEU A 98 -0.09 1.31 -16.37
CA LEU A 98 -0.61 -0.04 -16.59
C LEU A 98 -2.06 0.03 -17.06
N ASP A 99 -2.27 0.08 -18.37
CA ASP A 99 -3.57 -0.27 -18.95
C ASP A 99 -3.81 -1.76 -18.65
N ASN A 100 -4.62 -2.02 -17.62
CA ASN A 100 -4.63 -3.27 -16.89
C ASN A 100 -5.70 -4.23 -17.42
N ASP A 101 -5.55 -4.66 -18.66
CA ASP A 101 -6.25 -5.85 -19.17
C ASP A 101 -5.57 -7.16 -18.73
N ALA A 102 -4.31 -7.08 -18.26
CA ALA A 102 -3.49 -8.24 -17.91
C ALA A 102 -3.79 -8.86 -16.53
N LEU A 103 -4.39 -8.13 -15.59
CA LEU A 103 -4.75 -8.64 -14.25
C LEU A 103 -6.21 -9.08 -14.13
N ARG A 104 -6.97 -9.13 -15.24
CA ARG A 104 -8.26 -9.83 -15.24
C ARG A 104 -8.03 -11.32 -15.01
N PRO A 105 -8.61 -11.94 -13.97
CA PRO A 105 -8.45 -13.37 -13.74
C PRO A 105 -8.93 -14.15 -14.97
N ARG A 106 -8.19 -15.21 -15.34
CA ARG A 106 -8.42 -16.03 -16.55
C ARG A 106 -9.86 -16.58 -16.65
N ALA A 107 -10.59 -16.62 -15.53
CA ALA A 107 -11.98 -17.04 -15.41
C ALA A 107 -13.01 -16.05 -16.00
N ALA A 108 -12.63 -14.81 -16.31
CA ALA A 108 -13.53 -13.82 -16.92
C ALA A 108 -13.68 -13.99 -18.46
N ARG A 109 -13.24 -15.11 -19.05
CA ARG A 109 -13.28 -15.35 -20.49
C ARG A 109 -14.59 -15.96 -21.02
N HIS A 110 -15.56 -16.30 -20.16
CA HIS A 110 -16.86 -16.81 -20.60
C HIS A 110 -18.03 -16.14 -19.89
N HIS A 111 -18.31 -14.88 -20.24
CA HIS A 111 -19.68 -14.40 -20.47
C HIS A 111 -19.63 -12.97 -21.06
N ARG A 112 -19.54 -12.85 -22.38
CA ARG A 112 -20.06 -11.67 -23.08
C ARG A 112 -21.51 -11.99 -23.46
N ALA A 113 -22.45 -11.51 -22.65
CA ALA A 113 -23.79 -11.20 -23.10
C ALA A 113 -24.26 -9.96 -22.35
N GLY A 114 -24.58 -8.88 -23.07
CA GLY A 114 -25.26 -7.73 -22.50
C GLY A 114 -24.45 -6.43 -22.42
N ALA A 115 -23.86 -5.99 -23.52
CA ALA A 115 -23.63 -4.57 -23.72
C ALA A 115 -25.00 -3.85 -23.80
N ARG A 116 -25.42 -3.19 -22.72
CA ARG A 116 -26.33 -2.04 -22.72
C ARG A 116 -26.38 -1.48 -21.30
N VAL A 117 -26.48 -0.16 -21.20
CA VAL A 117 -26.58 0.68 -19.99
C VAL A 117 -25.24 1.17 -19.41
N ALA A 118 -24.63 2.14 -20.08
CA ALA A 118 -23.87 3.22 -19.43
C ALA A 118 -23.67 4.43 -20.39
N GLN A 119 -24.74 4.88 -21.06
CA GLN A 119 -24.75 6.15 -21.79
C GLN A 119 -25.83 7.10 -21.23
N THR A 120 -25.94 7.26 -19.92
CA THR A 120 -26.92 8.20 -19.33
C THR A 120 -26.52 8.77 -17.97
N TRP A 121 -25.27 9.15 -17.73
CA TRP A 121 -24.92 9.94 -16.52
C TRP A 121 -23.83 11.00 -16.80
N VAL A 122 -24.05 11.86 -17.79
CA VAL A 122 -23.32 13.16 -17.95
C VAL A 122 -24.28 14.31 -18.35
N ARG A 123 -25.61 14.17 -18.17
CA ARG A 123 -26.56 15.23 -18.52
C ARG A 123 -27.67 15.52 -17.50
N ALA A 124 -27.42 15.23 -16.22
CA ALA A 124 -28.32 15.61 -15.13
C ALA A 124 -27.52 16.28 -14.01
N GLY A 125 -27.14 17.55 -14.22
CA GLY A 125 -26.34 18.31 -13.26
C GLY A 125 -25.92 19.69 -13.74
N ALA A 126 -26.79 20.43 -14.44
CA ALA A 126 -26.57 21.84 -14.74
C ALA A 126 -27.93 22.54 -14.98
N GLY A 127 -28.23 23.58 -14.18
CA GLY A 127 -29.20 24.63 -14.53
C GLY A 127 -30.37 24.84 -13.57
N ARG A 128 -30.28 25.88 -12.73
CA ARG A 128 -31.42 26.61 -12.11
C ARG A 128 -32.03 27.56 -13.14
N ALA A 129 -33.34 27.82 -13.11
CA ALA A 129 -33.97 29.15 -13.30
C ALA A 129 -35.51 29.07 -13.23
N ALA A 130 -36.09 30.19 -12.80
CA ALA A 130 -37.50 30.57 -12.64
C ALA A 130 -38.21 30.05 -11.36
#